data_AF-A0A2N1Q6Q7-F1
#
_entry.id   AF-A0A2N1Q6Q7-F1
#
_cell.length_a   1.000
_cell.length_b   1.000
_cell.length_c   1.000
_cell.angle_alpha   90.00
_cell.angle_beta   90.00
_cell.angle_gamma   90.00
#
_symmetry.space_group_name_H-M   'P 1'
#
loop_
_entity.id
_entity.type
_entity.pdbx_description
1 polymer ?
#
loop_
_entity_poly.entity_id
_entity_poly.type
_entity_poly.pdbx_seq_one_letter_code
_entity_poly.pdbx_strand_id
1 'polypeptide(L)'
;MTNLLKNKRGVTLVELLAVIIILGIIAAIAVPTIGNLIENQKQNAAEAQWANIIDAAELYKAAEPDETSVTLATLVSEDYITLDSSWEFSEEAAGTTPILTSAITFDITTGVSVDFPAEYTTIFLNGFQVAPAV
;
A
#
# COMPACT_ATOMS: atom_id res chain seq x y z
N MET A 1 -18.29 27.22 58.07
CA MET A 1 -18.34 26.84 56.64
C MET A 1 -17.74 27.96 55.82
N THR A 2 -16.50 27.79 55.36
CA THR A 2 -15.83 28.75 54.48
C THR A 2 -16.25 28.48 53.03
N ASN A 3 -17.10 29.35 52.49
CA ASN A 3 -17.46 29.32 51.09
C ASN A 3 -16.24 29.73 50.25
N LEU A 4 -15.64 28.76 49.56
CA LEU A 4 -14.63 29.00 48.53
C LEU A 4 -15.37 29.52 47.28
N LEU A 5 -15.53 30.84 47.18
CA LEU A 5 -16.05 31.46 45.95
C LEU A 5 -15.07 31.16 44.81
N LYS A 6 -15.45 30.22 43.93
CA LYS A 6 -14.70 29.86 42.72
C LYS A 6 -14.71 31.03 41.75
N ASN A 7 -13.56 31.67 41.58
CA ASN A 7 -13.33 32.75 40.63
C ASN A 7 -13.40 32.19 39.20
N LYS A 8 -14.53 32.39 38.49
CA LYS A 8 -14.64 32.08 37.06
C LYS A 8 -14.09 33.24 36.24
N ARG A 9 -12.77 33.30 36.09
CA ARG A 9 -12.13 34.20 35.12
C ARG A 9 -12.48 33.70 33.72
N GLY A 10 -13.23 34.49 32.96
CA GLY A 10 -13.55 34.19 31.57
C GLY A 10 -12.33 34.43 30.67
N VAL A 11 -12.07 33.49 29.75
CA VAL A 11 -11.11 33.68 28.65
C VAL A 11 -11.65 34.77 27.73
N THR A 12 -10.78 35.65 27.24
CA THR A 12 -11.19 36.70 26.31
C THR A 12 -11.35 36.14 24.90
N LEU A 13 -12.25 36.72 24.09
CA LEU A 13 -12.42 36.31 22.70
C LEU A 13 -11.13 36.50 21.87
N VAL A 14 -10.29 37.47 22.23
CA VAL A 14 -9.02 37.75 21.57
C VAL A 14 -8.00 36.64 21.80
N GLU A 15 -7.96 36.06 23.01
CA GLU A 15 -7.10 34.90 23.31
C GLU A 15 -7.50 33.68 22.49
N LEU A 16 -8.81 33.41 22.37
CA LEU A 16 -9.29 32.32 21.52
C LEU A 16 -9.05 32.60 20.03
N LEU A 17 -9.17 33.85 19.59
CA LEU A 17 -8.92 34.26 18.21
C LEU A 17 -7.46 34.05 17.79
N ALA A 18 -6.50 34.40 18.64
CA ALA A 18 -5.08 34.21 18.33
C ALA A 18 -4.72 32.72 18.14
N VAL A 19 -5.31 31.83 18.96
CA VAL A 19 -5.07 30.38 18.88
C VAL A 19 -5.59 29.79 17.57
N ILE A 20 -6.82 30.13 17.16
CA ILE A 20 -7.39 29.58 15.92
C ILE A 20 -6.65 30.07 14.67
N ILE A 21 -6.07 31.27 14.69
CA ILE A 21 -5.23 31.78 13.60
C ILE A 21 -3.97 30.93 13.46
N ILE A 22 -3.27 30.69 14.56
CA ILE A 22 -2.05 29.87 14.56
C ILE A 22 -2.38 28.44 14.11
N LEU A 23 -3.44 27.84 14.65
CA LEU A 23 -3.89 26.50 14.24
C LEU A 23 -4.31 26.47 12.77
N GLY A 24 -4.94 27.53 12.24
CA GLY A 24 -5.31 27.65 10.84
C GLY A 24 -4.09 27.66 9.91
N ILE A 25 -3.04 28.40 10.27
CA ILE A 25 -1.78 28.43 9.50
C ILE A 25 -1.10 27.05 9.52
N ILE A 26 -1.01 26.42 10.69
CA ILE A 26 -0.43 25.08 10.82
C ILE A 26 -1.24 24.07 10.00
N ALA A 27 -2.57 24.08 10.11
CA ALA A 27 -3.45 23.17 9.39
C ALA A 27 -3.33 23.34 7.87
N ALA A 28 -3.21 24.56 7.37
CA ALA A 28 -3.07 24.83 5.95
C ALA A 28 -1.84 24.16 5.31
N ILE A 29 -0.72 24.06 6.04
CA ILE A 29 0.50 23.39 5.57
C ILE A 29 0.47 21.90 5.89
N ALA A 30 0.00 21.53 7.09
CA ALA A 30 0.04 20.16 7.59
C ALA A 30 -0.87 19.20 6.82
N VAL A 31 -2.08 19.64 6.44
CA VAL A 31 -3.05 18.77 5.74
C VAL A 31 -2.50 18.24 4.40
N PRO A 32 -2.05 19.08 3.44
CA PRO A 32 -1.53 18.57 2.18
C PRO A 32 -0.22 17.78 2.34
N THR A 33 0.67 18.19 3.27
CA THR A 33 1.95 17.50 3.48
C THR A 33 1.77 16.11 4.10
N ILE A 34 0.91 15.98 5.10
CA ILE A 34 0.58 14.68 5.70
C ILE A 34 -0.15 13.79 4.69
N GLY A 35 -1.05 14.35 3.88
CA GLY A 35 -1.72 13.62 2.81
C GLY A 35 -0.73 12.97 1.83
N ASN A 36 0.19 13.78 1.29
CA ASN A 36 1.23 13.29 0.37
C ASN A 36 2.18 12.28 1.05
N LEU A 37 2.53 12.50 2.32
CA LEU A 37 3.37 11.58 3.08
C LEU A 37 2.69 10.20 3.22
N ILE A 38 1.40 10.16 3.55
CA ILE A 38 0.64 8.92 3.66
C ILE A 38 0.57 8.20 2.31
N GLU A 39 0.32 8.93 1.23
CA GLU A 39 0.25 8.35 -0.12
C GLU A 39 1.59 7.69 -0.51
N ASN A 40 2.71 8.39 -0.29
CA ASN A 40 4.04 7.84 -0.53
C ASN A 40 4.31 6.61 0.35
N GLN A 41 3.86 6.60 1.61
CA GLN A 41 4.02 5.43 2.48
C GLN A 41 3.22 4.23 1.97
N LYS A 42 2.02 4.44 1.44
CA LYS A 42 1.21 3.38 0.84
C LYS A 42 1.86 2.83 -0.43
N GLN A 43 2.37 3.70 -1.30
CA GLN A 43 3.11 3.28 -2.48
C GLN A 43 4.34 2.46 -2.10
N ASN A 44 5.16 2.95 -1.16
CA ASN A 44 6.34 2.23 -0.69
C ASN A 44 5.97 0.88 -0.06
N ALA A 45 4.85 0.80 0.66
CA ALA A 45 4.37 -0.45 1.23
C ALA A 45 3.95 -1.44 0.13
N ALA A 46 3.28 -0.97 -0.92
CA ALA A 46 2.90 -1.79 -2.08
C ALA A 46 4.13 -2.32 -2.82
N GLU A 47 5.13 -1.48 -3.06
CA GLU A 47 6.41 -1.87 -3.68
C GLU A 47 7.18 -2.89 -2.82
N ALA A 48 7.25 -2.66 -1.50
CA ALA A 48 7.88 -3.60 -0.57
C ALA A 48 7.14 -4.95 -0.49
N GLN A 49 5.81 -4.92 -0.49
CA GLN A 49 5.00 -6.14 -0.52
C GLN A 49 5.20 -6.92 -1.81
N TRP A 50 5.30 -6.22 -2.94
CA TRP A 50 5.62 -6.84 -4.22
C TRP A 50 6.99 -7.50 -4.21
N ALA A 51 8.02 -6.83 -3.68
CA ALA A 51 9.35 -7.42 -3.52
C ALA A 51 9.31 -8.71 -2.67
N ASN A 52 8.58 -8.71 -1.55
CA ASN A 52 8.40 -9.91 -0.72
C ASN A 52 7.76 -11.07 -1.50
N ILE A 53 6.82 -10.79 -2.41
CA ILE A 53 6.18 -11.81 -3.27
C ILE A 53 7.20 -12.38 -4.26
N ILE A 54 8.05 -11.54 -4.86
CA ILE A 54 9.12 -11.99 -5.75
C ILE A 54 10.13 -12.86 -4.98
N ASP A 55 10.56 -12.45 -3.79
CA ASP A 55 11.46 -13.23 -2.94
C ASP A 55 10.87 -14.60 -2.58
N ALA A 56 9.55 -14.67 -2.33
CA ALA A 56 8.85 -15.93 -2.09
C ALA A 56 8.83 -16.84 -3.33
N ALA A 57 8.62 -16.27 -4.52
CA ALA A 57 8.71 -17.03 -5.77
C ALA A 57 10.16 -17.49 -6.07
N GLU A 58 11.17 -16.70 -5.70
CA GLU A 58 12.58 -17.10 -5.79
C GLU A 58 12.88 -18.28 -4.85
N LEU A 59 12.34 -18.23 -3.64
CA LEU A 59 12.47 -19.32 -2.67
C LEU A 59 11.79 -20.60 -3.17
N TYR A 60 10.58 -20.50 -3.73
CA TYR A 60 9.87 -21.62 -4.34
C TYR A 60 10.69 -22.25 -5.47
N LYS A 61 11.21 -21.43 -6.39
CA LYS A 61 12.07 -21.90 -7.48
C LYS A 61 13.29 -22.68 -6.98
N ALA A 62 13.90 -22.24 -5.88
CA ALA A 62 15.05 -22.91 -5.30
C ALA A 62 14.68 -24.26 -4.66
N ALA A 63 13.45 -24.40 -4.16
CA ALA A 63 12.93 -25.63 -3.57
C ALA A 63 12.44 -26.64 -4.62
N GLU A 64 11.81 -26.16 -5.70
CA GLU A 64 11.16 -26.96 -6.75
C GLU A 64 11.84 -26.75 -8.11
N PRO A 65 13.02 -27.35 -8.35
CA PRO A 65 13.85 -27.06 -9.54
C PRO A 65 13.26 -27.58 -10.86
N ASP A 66 12.28 -28.48 -10.81
CA ASP A 66 11.62 -29.06 -11.98
C ASP A 66 10.40 -28.24 -12.44
N GLU A 67 9.94 -27.29 -11.62
CA GLU A 67 8.81 -26.41 -11.93
C GLU A 67 9.26 -25.17 -12.70
N THR A 68 8.44 -24.75 -13.66
CA THR A 68 8.72 -23.58 -14.52
C THR A 68 7.78 -22.41 -14.26
N SER A 69 6.69 -22.64 -13.53
CA SER A 69 5.71 -21.59 -13.19
C SER A 69 5.13 -21.82 -11.81
N VAL A 70 4.79 -20.74 -11.10
CA VAL A 70 4.09 -20.81 -9.82
C VAL A 70 3.03 -19.73 -9.73
N THR A 71 1.89 -20.02 -9.10
CA THR A 71 0.84 -19.03 -8.87
C THR A 71 0.99 -18.40 -7.48
N LEU A 72 0.55 -17.14 -7.32
CA LEU A 72 0.51 -16.49 -6.01
C LEU A 72 -0.30 -17.29 -4.98
N ALA A 73 -1.38 -17.93 -5.43
CA ALA A 73 -2.19 -18.79 -4.57
C ALA A 73 -1.38 -20.00 -4.05
N THR A 74 -0.56 -20.62 -4.90
CA THR A 74 0.35 -21.71 -4.50
C THR A 74 1.32 -21.24 -3.43
N LEU A 75 1.99 -20.10 -3.65
CA LEU A 75 2.96 -19.52 -2.69
C LEU A 75 2.34 -19.28 -1.30
N VAL A 76 1.08 -18.84 -1.26
CA VAL A 76 0.34 -18.66 0.01
C VAL A 76 -0.05 -20.01 0.62
N SER A 77 -0.55 -20.94 -0.19
CA SER A 77 -1.03 -22.24 0.30
C SER A 77 0.08 -23.15 0.81
N GLU A 78 1.28 -23.01 0.25
CA GLU A 78 2.47 -23.79 0.62
C GLU A 78 3.37 -23.06 1.62
N ASP A 79 2.89 -21.94 2.20
CA ASP A 79 3.55 -21.20 3.29
C ASP A 79 4.90 -20.56 2.92
N TYR A 80 5.11 -20.25 1.63
CA TYR A 80 6.25 -19.43 1.19
C TYR A 80 6.06 -17.95 1.52
N ILE A 81 4.81 -17.48 1.59
CA ILE A 81 4.46 -16.11 1.97
C ILE A 81 3.12 -16.04 2.67
N THR A 82 3.02 -15.16 3.67
CA THR A 82 1.75 -14.79 4.29
C THR A 82 1.25 -13.45 3.74
N LEU A 83 0.08 -13.45 3.13
CA LEU A 83 -0.57 -12.22 2.64
C LEU A 83 -1.75 -11.83 3.54
N ASP A 84 -1.80 -10.55 3.89
CA ASP A 84 -2.95 -9.96 4.58
C ASP A 84 -4.09 -9.67 3.59
N SER A 85 -5.34 -9.81 4.02
CA SER A 85 -6.53 -9.55 3.20
C SER A 85 -6.72 -8.09 2.77
N SER A 86 -5.94 -7.16 3.32
CA SER A 86 -5.93 -5.74 2.93
C SER A 86 -5.18 -5.45 1.62
N TRP A 87 -4.52 -6.46 1.04
CA TRP A 87 -3.88 -6.33 -0.26
C TRP A 87 -4.84 -6.74 -1.37
N GLU A 88 -5.21 -5.77 -2.19
CA GLU A 88 -5.99 -5.97 -3.40
C GLU A 88 -5.06 -5.92 -4.62
N PHE A 89 -5.12 -6.96 -5.43
CA PHE A 89 -4.36 -7.06 -6.67
C PHE A 89 -5.26 -6.72 -7.84
N SER A 90 -4.76 -5.94 -8.79
CA SER A 90 -5.45 -5.69 -10.05
C SER A 90 -4.48 -5.68 -11.23
N GLU A 91 -4.96 -6.13 -12.37
CA GLU A 91 -4.24 -6.13 -13.64
C GLU A 91 -4.89 -5.15 -14.61
N GLU A 92 -4.10 -4.50 -15.46
CA GLU A 92 -4.61 -3.59 -16.49
C GLU A 92 -4.10 -4.01 -17.87
N ALA A 93 -5.05 -4.10 -18.81
CA ALA A 93 -4.75 -4.17 -20.23
C ALA A 93 -4.49 -2.76 -20.77
N ALA A 94 -3.50 -2.60 -21.65
CA ALA A 94 -3.00 -1.28 -22.07
C ALA A 94 -4.13 -0.27 -22.40
N GLY A 95 -4.26 0.78 -21.57
CA GLY A 95 -5.22 1.87 -21.77
C GLY A 95 -6.65 1.57 -21.31
N THR A 96 -6.82 0.59 -20.42
CA THR A 96 -8.11 0.25 -19.80
C THR A 96 -8.10 0.58 -18.30
N THR A 97 -9.23 0.37 -17.62
CA THR A 97 -9.26 0.48 -16.15
C THR A 97 -8.72 -0.81 -15.52
N PRO A 98 -7.86 -0.75 -14.49
CA PRO A 98 -7.43 -1.95 -13.76
C PRO A 98 -8.63 -2.76 -13.25
N ILE A 99 -8.51 -4.09 -13.34
CA ILE A 99 -9.53 -5.05 -12.92
C ILE A 99 -8.95 -5.92 -11.81
N LEU A 100 -9.69 -6.13 -10.73
CA LEU A 100 -9.26 -6.98 -9.62
C LEU A 100 -8.98 -8.42 -10.09
N THR A 101 -7.89 -8.99 -9.61
CA THR A 101 -7.45 -10.35 -9.92
C THR A 101 -7.00 -11.07 -8.65
N SER A 102 -7.06 -12.40 -8.66
CA SER A 102 -6.46 -13.26 -7.64
C SER A 102 -5.50 -14.31 -8.23
N ALA A 103 -5.36 -14.30 -9.56
CA ALA A 103 -4.60 -15.30 -10.31
C ALA A 103 -3.36 -14.66 -10.93
N ILE A 104 -2.40 -14.29 -10.09
CA ILE A 104 -1.08 -13.86 -10.55
C ILE A 104 -0.20 -15.09 -10.72
N THR A 105 0.43 -15.21 -11.89
CA THR A 105 1.33 -16.32 -12.22
C THR A 105 2.74 -15.76 -12.45
N PHE A 106 3.75 -16.47 -11.96
CA PHE A 106 5.17 -16.15 -12.14
C PHE A 106 5.83 -17.24 -12.99
N ASP A 107 6.56 -16.83 -14.03
CA ASP A 107 7.56 -17.67 -14.69
C ASP A 107 8.82 -17.71 -13.82
N ILE A 108 9.28 -18.92 -13.51
CA ILE A 108 10.44 -19.18 -12.66
C ILE A 108 11.58 -19.90 -13.40
N THR A 109 11.47 -20.11 -14.71
CA THR A 109 12.36 -20.95 -15.52
C THR A 109 13.83 -20.52 -15.46
N THR A 110 14.11 -19.22 -15.55
CA THR A 110 15.48 -18.68 -15.61
C THR A 110 15.72 -17.58 -14.58
N GLY A 111 14.71 -16.75 -14.32
CA GLY A 111 14.59 -15.82 -13.20
C GLY A 111 13.14 -15.84 -12.70
N VAL A 112 12.77 -14.92 -11.82
CA VAL A 112 11.35 -14.71 -11.47
C VAL A 112 10.83 -13.52 -12.27
N SER A 113 9.81 -13.75 -13.08
CA SER A 113 9.09 -12.72 -13.80
C SER A 113 7.60 -13.00 -13.75
N VAL A 114 6.79 -11.95 -13.81
CA VAL A 114 5.34 -12.11 -13.94
C VAL A 114 5.03 -12.67 -15.31
N ASP A 115 4.25 -13.74 -15.35
CA ASP A 115 3.65 -14.25 -16.58
C ASP A 115 2.34 -13.51 -16.83
N PHE A 116 2.40 -12.48 -17.68
CA PHE A 116 1.24 -11.70 -18.06
C PHE A 116 0.44 -12.42 -19.14
N PRO A 117 -0.89 -12.61 -18.97
CA PRO A 117 -1.74 -12.99 -20.09
C PRO A 117 -1.64 -11.91 -21.18
N ALA A 118 -1.72 -12.29 -22.46
CA ALA A 118 -1.37 -11.45 -23.61
C ALA A 118 -2.05 -10.06 -23.70
N GLU A 119 -3.14 -9.85 -22.96
CA GLU A 119 -3.87 -8.59 -22.93
C GLU A 119 -3.40 -7.64 -21.82
N TYR A 120 -2.81 -8.16 -20.74
CA TYR A 120 -2.45 -7.40 -19.55
C TYR A 120 -0.99 -6.97 -19.59
N THR A 121 -0.74 -5.74 -19.11
CA THR A 121 0.58 -5.11 -19.19
C THR A 121 1.07 -4.55 -17.88
N THR A 122 0.28 -4.56 -16.81
CA THR A 122 0.69 -3.98 -15.53
C THR A 122 -0.03 -4.68 -14.38
N ILE A 123 0.67 -4.85 -13.25
CA ILE A 123 0.08 -5.24 -11.96
C ILE A 123 0.07 -4.02 -11.04
N PHE A 124 -1.03 -3.89 -10.30
CA PHE A 124 -1.21 -2.95 -9.23
C PHE A 124 -1.50 -3.67 -7.92
N LEU A 125 -0.97 -3.13 -6.82
CA LEU A 125 -1.37 -3.45 -5.44
C LEU A 125 -2.03 -2.23 -4.83
N ASN A 126 -3.27 -2.36 -4.37
CA ASN A 126 -4.05 -1.27 -3.77
C ASN A 126 -4.08 0.00 -4.64
N GLY A 127 -4.08 -0.16 -5.97
CA GLY A 127 -4.09 0.93 -6.94
C GLY A 127 -2.71 1.55 -7.26
N PHE A 128 -1.62 1.07 -6.64
CA PHE A 128 -0.25 1.48 -6.97
C PHE A 128 0.38 0.49 -7.93
N GLN A 129 0.95 0.98 -9.03
CA GLN A 129 1.64 0.14 -10.01
C GLN A 129 2.91 -0.43 -9.39
N VAL A 130 3.08 -1.76 -9.46
CA VAL A 130 4.25 -2.45 -8.86
C VAL A 130 5.08 -3.24 -9.87
N ALA A 131 4.47 -3.65 -11.00
CA ALA A 131 5.16 -4.38 -12.06
C ALA A 131 4.67 -3.90 -13.42
N PRO A 132 5.53 -3.30 -14.25
CA PRO A 132 5.24 -3.13 -15.67
C PRO A 132 5.45 -4.44 -16.42
N ALA A 133 4.72 -4.62 -17.53
CA ALA A 133 5.10 -5.55 -18.57
C ALA A 133 6.38 -5.02 -19.20
N VAL A 134 7.40 -5.87 -19.15
CA VAL A 134 8.69 -5.64 -19.81
C VAL A 134 8.50 -5.78 -21.32
#